data_AF-A0A2J6Q8Q4-F1
#
_entry.id   AF-A0A2J6Q8Q4-F1
#
_cell.length_a   1.000
_cell.length_b   1.000
_cell.length_c   1.000
_cell.angle_alpha   90.00
_cell.angle_beta   90.00
_cell.angle_gamma   90.00
#
_symmetry.space_group_name_H-M   'P 1'
#
loop_
_entity.id
_entity.type
_entity.pdbx_description
1 polymer ?
#
loop_
_entity_poly.entity_id
_entity_poly.type
_entity_poly.pdbx_seq_one_letter_code
_entity_poly.pdbx_strand_id
1 'polypeptide(L)'
;MDAGSLVGSDCVMLSRLAWDALQGSKDAVGENDELTRELLGLYKILSRLQSALANPTSVVNRATDERRKEIEEHAADCEGILKVMNTVLEKYNGMGKEQRRGRKLWQTIQFGNGETKDLKEVRDELSAHTSAITMGFNLCALHYPGRVETTLEMAEEQTRRHGRSLRGIKTSLHWVIANLSREVGEGSVRSSHANDDKLFWRTLRKELVKEGYDNYTLQKHRRLIRAYVEELVNRGVL
;
A
#
# COMPACT_ATOMS: atom_id res chain seq x y z
N MET A 1 -22.75 10.67 -16.45
CA MET A 1 -22.38 9.27 -16.73
C MET A 1 -21.53 8.81 -15.57
N ASP A 2 -22.00 7.77 -14.90
CA ASP A 2 -21.65 7.42 -13.52
C ASP A 2 -20.37 6.58 -13.49
N ALA A 3 -19.24 7.20 -13.17
CA ALA A 3 -17.95 6.50 -13.00
C ALA A 3 -17.92 5.66 -11.70
N GLY A 4 -18.98 5.71 -10.87
CA GLY A 4 -19.06 5.00 -9.60
C GLY A 4 -19.29 3.49 -9.68
N SER A 5 -19.62 2.92 -10.86
CA SER A 5 -20.00 1.49 -10.95
C SER A 5 -18.86 0.51 -11.21
N LEU A 6 -17.77 0.93 -11.86
CA LEU A 6 -16.62 0.06 -12.15
C LEU A 6 -15.72 -0.09 -10.91
N VAL A 7 -15.38 1.02 -10.27
CA VAL A 7 -14.45 1.00 -9.13
C VAL A 7 -15.06 0.36 -7.87
N GLY A 8 -16.36 0.57 -7.65
CA GLY A 8 -17.07 -0.11 -6.56
C GLY A 8 -17.12 -1.64 -6.73
N SER A 9 -17.27 -2.12 -7.97
CA SER A 9 -17.25 -3.55 -8.29
C SER A 9 -15.87 -4.17 -8.03
N ASP A 10 -14.80 -3.48 -8.38
CA ASP A 10 -13.43 -3.97 -8.19
C ASP A 10 -13.06 -4.04 -6.70
N CYS A 11 -13.47 -3.06 -5.90
CA CYS A 11 -13.28 -3.09 -4.43
C CYS A 11 -14.06 -4.22 -3.74
N VAL A 12 -15.24 -4.57 -4.25
CA VAL A 12 -16.02 -5.73 -3.75
C VAL A 12 -15.25 -7.02 -4.01
N MET A 13 -14.73 -7.20 -5.23
CA MET A 13 -13.96 -8.40 -5.58
C MET A 13 -12.67 -8.51 -4.76
N LEU A 14 -11.96 -7.40 -4.56
CA LEU A 14 -10.76 -7.34 -3.71
C LEU A 14 -11.05 -7.72 -2.26
N SER A 15 -12.12 -7.18 -1.68
CA SER A 15 -12.51 -7.48 -0.29
C SER A 15 -12.87 -8.96 -0.12
N ARG A 16 -13.49 -9.57 -1.15
CA ARG A 16 -13.77 -11.01 -1.18
C ARG A 16 -12.50 -11.84 -1.30
N LEU A 17 -11.58 -11.48 -2.21
CA LEU A 17 -10.29 -12.17 -2.35
C LEU A 17 -9.50 -12.15 -1.04
N ALA A 18 -9.50 -11.03 -0.32
CA ALA A 18 -8.86 -10.90 0.99
C ALA A 18 -9.54 -11.76 2.07
N TRP A 19 -10.88 -11.86 2.03
CA TRP A 19 -11.62 -12.74 2.92
C TRP A 19 -11.29 -14.22 2.68
N ASP A 20 -11.26 -14.65 1.42
CA ASP A 20 -10.94 -16.02 1.05
C ASP A 20 -9.51 -16.39 1.48
N ALA A 21 -8.56 -15.46 1.31
CA ALA A 21 -7.17 -15.64 1.77
C ALA A 21 -7.09 -15.75 3.29
N LEU A 22 -7.83 -14.92 4.01
CA LEU A 22 -7.92 -14.96 5.47
C LEU A 22 -8.48 -16.31 5.96
N GLN A 23 -9.53 -16.84 5.34
CA GLN A 23 -10.07 -18.15 5.72
C GLN A 23 -9.06 -19.26 5.40
N GLY A 24 -8.46 -19.22 4.21
CA GLY A 24 -7.43 -20.19 3.82
C GLY A 24 -6.24 -20.19 4.77
N SER A 25 -5.82 -19.03 5.28
CA SER A 25 -4.70 -18.94 6.22
C SER A 25 -5.06 -19.47 7.61
N LYS A 26 -6.29 -19.21 8.09
CA LYS A 26 -6.80 -19.78 9.34
C LYS A 26 -6.77 -21.30 9.32
N ASP A 27 -7.19 -21.90 8.20
CA ASP A 27 -7.19 -23.35 8.02
C ASP A 27 -5.77 -23.93 7.89
N ALA A 28 -4.85 -23.18 7.27
CA ALA A 28 -3.50 -23.63 6.96
C ALA A 28 -2.56 -23.55 8.16
N VAL A 29 -2.54 -22.39 8.84
CA VAL A 29 -1.53 -22.03 9.85
C VAL A 29 -2.12 -21.58 11.18
N GLY A 30 -3.45 -21.41 11.26
CA GLY A 30 -4.16 -21.01 12.47
C GLY A 30 -4.38 -19.50 12.61
N GLU A 31 -5.24 -19.14 13.57
CA GLU A 31 -5.71 -17.75 13.72
C GLU A 31 -4.65 -16.78 14.23
N ASN A 32 -3.71 -17.29 15.05
CA ASN A 32 -2.68 -16.47 15.69
C ASN A 32 -1.41 -16.35 14.86
N ASP A 33 -1.33 -17.04 13.72
CA ASP A 33 -0.19 -16.93 12.82
C ASP A 33 -0.05 -15.50 12.30
N GLU A 34 1.19 -15.10 12.07
CA GLU A 34 1.49 -13.75 11.62
C GLU A 34 0.89 -13.45 10.25
N LEU A 35 0.89 -14.40 9.31
CA LEU A 35 0.23 -14.23 8.01
C LEU A 35 -1.28 -13.98 8.17
N THR A 36 -1.93 -14.76 9.04
CA THR A 36 -3.36 -14.62 9.31
C THR A 36 -3.69 -13.25 9.89
N ARG A 37 -2.83 -12.71 10.76
CA ARG A 37 -2.97 -11.35 11.30
C ARG A 37 -2.82 -10.28 10.22
N GLU A 38 -1.85 -10.41 9.32
CA GLU A 38 -1.68 -9.45 8.21
C GLU A 38 -2.86 -9.48 7.25
N LEU A 39 -3.32 -10.67 6.86
CA LEU A 39 -4.51 -10.84 6.01
C LEU A 39 -5.78 -10.31 6.68
N LEU A 40 -5.90 -10.45 7.99
CA LEU A 40 -7.01 -9.87 8.76
C LEU A 40 -6.97 -8.33 8.71
N GLY A 41 -5.79 -7.74 8.87
CA GLY A 41 -5.59 -6.30 8.74
C GLY A 41 -6.00 -5.78 7.37
N LEU A 42 -5.50 -6.45 6.32
CA LEU A 42 -5.82 -6.10 4.93
C LEU A 42 -7.31 -6.26 4.61
N TYR A 43 -7.93 -7.38 5.01
CA TYR A 43 -9.36 -7.60 4.83
C TYR A 43 -10.20 -6.51 5.48
N LYS A 44 -9.86 -6.12 6.73
CA LYS A 44 -10.59 -5.07 7.46
C LYS A 44 -10.52 -3.72 6.74
N ILE A 45 -9.34 -3.34 6.24
CA ILE A 45 -9.18 -2.04 5.57
C ILE A 45 -9.86 -2.01 4.19
N LEU A 46 -9.78 -3.10 3.43
CA LEU A 46 -10.48 -3.22 2.14
C LEU A 46 -12.01 -3.24 2.31
N SER A 47 -12.51 -3.96 3.31
CA SER A 47 -13.95 -3.96 3.65
C SER A 47 -14.44 -2.57 4.06
N ARG A 48 -13.61 -1.83 4.81
CA ARG A 48 -13.90 -0.44 5.16
C ARG A 48 -13.93 0.46 3.92
N LEU A 49 -13.02 0.25 2.96
CA LEU A 49 -13.00 0.99 1.69
C LEU A 49 -14.24 0.71 0.86
N GLN A 50 -14.60 -0.55 0.70
CA GLN A 50 -15.84 -0.95 0.04
C GLN A 50 -17.07 -0.26 0.66
N SER A 51 -17.18 -0.29 1.99
CA SER A 51 -18.28 0.37 2.72
C SER A 51 -18.27 1.89 2.54
N ALA A 52 -17.09 2.51 2.58
CA ALA A 52 -16.95 3.95 2.37
C ALA A 52 -17.34 4.37 0.95
N LEU A 53 -16.95 3.61 -0.08
CA LEU A 53 -17.31 3.89 -1.46
C LEU A 53 -18.82 3.72 -1.70
N ALA A 54 -19.44 2.73 -1.06
CA ALA A 54 -20.89 2.50 -1.13
C ALA A 54 -21.73 3.56 -0.41
N ASN A 55 -21.14 4.35 0.50
CA ASN A 55 -21.83 5.39 1.25
C ASN A 55 -21.54 6.80 0.68
N PRO A 56 -22.52 7.48 0.04
CA PRO A 56 -22.33 8.81 -0.55
C PRO A 56 -21.91 9.90 0.44
N THR A 57 -22.17 9.72 1.74
CA THR A 57 -21.81 10.70 2.76
C THR A 57 -20.46 10.41 3.42
N SER A 58 -19.77 9.34 3.04
CA SER A 58 -18.47 8.99 3.61
C SER A 58 -17.38 10.00 3.22
N VAL A 59 -16.33 10.09 4.04
CA VAL A 59 -15.19 10.97 3.76
C VAL A 59 -14.45 10.60 2.48
N VAL A 60 -14.42 9.32 2.11
CA VAL A 60 -13.76 8.85 0.87
C VAL A 60 -14.62 9.19 -0.34
N ASN A 61 -15.94 9.01 -0.26
CA ASN A 61 -16.84 9.37 -1.35
C ASN A 61 -16.89 10.90 -1.56
N ARG A 62 -16.73 11.69 -0.50
CA ARG A 62 -16.65 13.16 -0.57
C ARG A 62 -15.25 13.72 -0.86
N ALA A 63 -14.23 12.88 -0.89
CA ALA A 63 -12.86 13.32 -1.19
C ALA A 63 -12.73 13.77 -2.66
N THR A 64 -11.62 14.47 -2.96
CA THR A 64 -11.27 14.80 -4.34
C THR A 64 -11.04 13.52 -5.15
N ASP A 65 -11.28 13.58 -6.46
CA ASP A 65 -11.07 12.45 -7.37
C ASP A 65 -9.62 11.94 -7.29
N GLU A 66 -8.65 12.83 -7.06
CA GLU A 66 -7.24 12.49 -6.90
C GLU A 66 -6.99 11.62 -5.65
N ARG A 67 -7.48 12.03 -4.48
CA ARG A 67 -7.30 11.28 -3.23
C ARG A 67 -8.01 9.94 -3.27
N ARG A 68 -9.19 9.91 -3.90
CA ARG A 68 -9.93 8.66 -4.08
C ARG A 68 -9.13 7.71 -4.97
N LYS A 69 -8.62 8.21 -6.10
CA LYS A 69 -7.80 7.43 -7.04
C LYS A 69 -6.51 6.90 -6.39
N GLU A 70 -5.85 7.67 -5.54
CA GLU A 70 -4.66 7.20 -4.78
C GLU A 70 -4.98 6.00 -3.88
N ILE A 71 -6.11 6.03 -3.17
CA ILE A 71 -6.54 4.90 -2.32
C ILE A 71 -6.91 3.67 -3.17
N GLU A 72 -7.61 3.90 -4.28
CA GLU A 72 -8.00 2.85 -5.22
C GLU A 72 -6.78 2.19 -5.87
N GLU A 73 -5.73 2.96 -6.20
CA GLU A 73 -4.45 2.44 -6.70
C GLU A 73 -3.80 1.51 -5.66
N HIS A 74 -3.68 1.94 -4.41
CA HIS A 74 -3.13 1.10 -3.34
C HIS A 74 -3.93 -0.18 -3.08
N ALA A 75 -5.26 -0.12 -3.22
CA ALA A 75 -6.12 -1.28 -3.09
C ALA A 75 -5.97 -2.24 -4.28
N ALA A 76 -5.86 -1.71 -5.51
CA ALA A 76 -5.68 -2.50 -6.72
C ALA A 76 -4.35 -3.28 -6.72
N ASP A 77 -3.28 -2.69 -6.19
CA ASP A 77 -1.97 -3.35 -6.09
C ASP A 77 -2.00 -4.61 -5.20
N CYS A 78 -2.99 -4.73 -4.30
CA CYS A 78 -3.18 -5.93 -3.48
C CYS A 78 -3.68 -7.14 -4.27
N GLU A 79 -4.28 -6.93 -5.45
CA GLU A 79 -4.98 -8.00 -6.19
C GLU A 79 -4.06 -9.16 -6.54
N GLY A 80 -2.87 -8.85 -7.07
CA GLY A 80 -1.90 -9.84 -7.49
C GLY A 80 -1.42 -10.70 -6.32
N ILE A 81 -1.13 -10.07 -5.18
CA ILE A 81 -0.69 -10.74 -3.96
C ILE A 81 -1.78 -11.66 -3.42
N LEU A 82 -3.02 -11.18 -3.36
CA LEU A 82 -4.16 -11.95 -2.87
C LEU A 82 -4.47 -13.17 -3.76
N LYS A 83 -4.42 -13.01 -5.09
CA LYS A 83 -4.61 -14.13 -6.03
C LYS A 83 -3.55 -15.22 -5.85
N VAL A 84 -2.28 -14.83 -5.75
CA VAL A 84 -1.19 -15.78 -5.51
C VAL A 84 -1.35 -16.44 -4.14
N MET A 85 -1.68 -15.68 -3.11
CA MET A 85 -1.89 -16.20 -1.75
C MET A 85 -3.02 -17.22 -1.69
N ASN A 86 -4.17 -16.92 -2.31
CA ASN A 86 -5.29 -17.86 -2.40
C ASN A 86 -4.86 -19.17 -3.07
N THR A 87 -4.14 -19.08 -4.19
CA THR A 87 -3.62 -20.27 -4.90
C THR A 87 -2.70 -21.11 -4.02
N VAL A 88 -1.80 -20.47 -3.27
CA VAL A 88 -0.85 -21.15 -2.37
C VAL A 88 -1.57 -21.81 -1.19
N LEU A 89 -2.53 -21.11 -0.58
CA LEU A 89 -3.31 -21.59 0.55
C LEU A 89 -4.23 -22.74 0.16
N GLU A 90 -4.94 -22.63 -0.96
CA GLU A 90 -5.76 -23.71 -1.52
C GLU A 90 -4.92 -24.97 -1.75
N LYS A 91 -3.76 -24.83 -2.40
CA LYS A 91 -2.87 -25.95 -2.70
C LYS A 91 -2.39 -26.64 -1.43
N TYR A 92 -2.06 -25.89 -0.39
CA TYR A 92 -1.62 -26.50 0.86
C TYR A 92 -2.77 -27.10 1.66
N ASN A 93 -3.91 -26.44 1.72
CA ASN A 93 -5.10 -26.96 2.38
C ASN A 93 -5.61 -28.24 1.70
N GLY A 94 -5.34 -28.44 0.41
CA GLY A 94 -5.55 -29.71 -0.29
C GLY A 94 -4.57 -30.83 0.06
N MET A 95 -3.44 -30.55 0.72
CA MET A 95 -2.43 -31.56 1.04
C MET A 95 -2.78 -32.37 2.30
N GLY A 96 -2.42 -33.66 2.30
CA GLY A 96 -2.51 -34.52 3.47
C GLY A 96 -1.51 -34.14 4.57
N LYS A 97 -1.79 -34.51 5.84
CA LYS A 97 -0.98 -34.12 7.02
C LYS A 97 0.52 -34.47 6.91
N GLU A 98 0.86 -35.59 6.29
CA GLU A 98 2.27 -35.97 6.08
C GLU A 98 2.98 -35.11 5.02
N GLN A 99 2.27 -34.77 3.94
CA GLN A 99 2.79 -33.88 2.88
C GLN A 99 3.01 -32.45 3.40
N ARG A 100 2.15 -32.00 4.32
CA ARG A 100 2.25 -30.71 5.00
C ARG A 100 3.44 -30.63 5.96
N ARG A 101 3.74 -31.70 6.70
CA ARG A 101 4.88 -31.78 7.64
C ARG A 101 6.23 -31.76 6.93
N GLY A 102 6.31 -32.30 5.71
CA GLY A 102 7.56 -32.49 4.98
C GLY A 102 7.99 -31.34 4.06
N ARG A 103 7.11 -30.37 3.77
CA ARG A 103 7.41 -29.37 2.73
C ARG A 103 7.51 -27.94 3.26
N LYS A 104 8.65 -27.33 2.95
CA LYS A 104 8.91 -25.88 2.90
C LYS A 104 8.09 -25.15 1.82
N LEU A 105 6.94 -25.71 1.38
CA LEU A 105 6.24 -25.28 0.16
C LEU A 105 5.82 -23.80 0.15
N TRP A 106 5.87 -23.17 1.32
CA TRP A 106 5.44 -21.80 1.58
C TRP A 106 6.57 -20.85 1.94
N GLN A 107 7.79 -21.36 2.12
CA GLN A 107 8.94 -20.50 2.40
C GLN A 107 9.26 -19.60 1.21
N THR A 108 8.77 -19.97 0.02
CA THR A 108 9.11 -19.35 -1.25
C THR A 108 7.91 -19.43 -2.18
N ILE A 109 7.37 -18.27 -2.56
CA ILE A 109 6.15 -18.09 -3.34
C ILE A 109 6.53 -17.46 -4.67
N GLN A 110 6.19 -18.14 -5.77
CA GLN A 110 6.40 -17.61 -7.11
C GLN A 110 5.16 -16.86 -7.60
N PHE A 111 5.36 -15.63 -8.04
CA PHE A 111 4.34 -14.76 -8.60
C PHE A 111 4.24 -14.95 -10.12
N GLY A 112 3.10 -14.57 -10.70
CA GLY A 112 2.82 -14.76 -12.14
C GLY A 112 3.79 -14.03 -13.09
N ASN A 113 4.56 -13.06 -12.58
CA ASN A 113 5.63 -12.35 -13.28
C ASN A 113 6.99 -13.10 -13.24
N GLY A 114 7.05 -14.28 -12.61
CA GLY A 114 8.28 -15.06 -12.43
C GLY A 114 9.12 -14.67 -11.20
N GLU A 115 8.76 -13.58 -10.52
CA GLU A 115 9.39 -13.17 -9.27
C GLU A 115 9.10 -14.18 -8.17
N THR A 116 10.07 -14.39 -7.29
CA THR A 116 9.97 -15.34 -6.21
C THR A 116 10.23 -14.61 -4.91
N LYS A 117 9.22 -14.53 -4.03
CA LYS A 117 9.28 -13.87 -2.74
C LYS A 117 9.19 -14.89 -1.61
N ASP A 118 9.88 -14.65 -0.52
CA ASP A 118 9.67 -15.45 0.69
C ASP A 118 8.39 -15.02 1.44
N LEU A 119 7.94 -15.84 2.39
CA LEU A 119 6.71 -15.53 3.14
C LEU A 119 6.83 -14.24 3.96
N LYS A 120 8.03 -13.91 4.44
CA LYS A 120 8.26 -12.69 5.21
C LYS A 120 8.11 -11.49 4.28
N GLU A 121 8.69 -11.52 3.09
CA GLU A 121 8.54 -10.48 2.07
C GLU A 121 7.07 -10.26 1.69
N VAL A 122 6.30 -11.34 1.48
CA VAL A 122 4.87 -11.22 1.19
C VAL A 122 4.09 -10.59 2.35
N ARG A 123 4.41 -10.96 3.59
CA ARG A 123 3.80 -10.35 4.79
C ARG A 123 4.20 -8.89 4.96
N ASP A 124 5.44 -8.57 4.64
CA ASP A 124 5.96 -7.21 4.67
C ASP A 124 5.20 -6.34 3.66
N GLU A 125 4.95 -6.86 2.47
CA GLU A 125 4.15 -6.22 1.43
C GLU A 125 2.67 -6.05 1.84
N LEU A 126 2.04 -7.07 2.40
CA LEU A 126 0.62 -7.02 2.83
C LEU A 126 0.35 -5.92 3.86
N SER A 127 1.21 -5.76 4.87
CA SER A 127 1.00 -4.67 5.85
C SER A 127 1.52 -3.32 5.39
N ALA A 128 2.47 -3.27 4.44
CA ALA A 128 2.76 -2.02 3.74
C ALA A 128 1.53 -1.51 2.97
N HIS A 129 0.80 -2.39 2.27
CA HIS A 129 -0.45 -2.02 1.59
C HIS A 129 -1.53 -1.58 2.60
N THR A 130 -1.68 -2.34 3.69
CA THR A 130 -2.63 -1.98 4.75
C THR A 130 -2.35 -0.57 5.31
N SER A 131 -1.07 -0.25 5.52
CA SER A 131 -0.62 1.05 6.00
C SER A 131 -0.83 2.16 4.97
N ALA A 132 -0.52 1.92 3.69
CA ALA A 132 -0.73 2.88 2.61
C ALA A 132 -2.22 3.22 2.41
N ILE A 133 -3.10 2.21 2.40
CA ILE A 133 -4.55 2.42 2.32
C ILE A 133 -5.04 3.21 3.55
N THR A 134 -4.53 2.88 4.74
CA THR A 134 -4.87 3.61 5.99
C THR A 134 -4.42 5.07 5.92
N MET A 135 -3.24 5.35 5.37
CA MET A 135 -2.73 6.69 5.15
C MET A 135 -3.65 7.51 4.24
N GLY A 136 -4.09 6.91 3.11
CA GLY A 136 -5.04 7.54 2.22
C GLY A 136 -6.39 7.84 2.89
N PHE A 137 -6.91 6.91 3.71
CA PHE A 137 -8.10 7.17 4.54
C PHE A 137 -7.92 8.38 5.46
N ASN A 138 -6.78 8.48 6.13
CA ASN A 138 -6.47 9.60 7.02
C ASN A 138 -6.42 10.91 6.23
N LEU A 139 -5.83 10.91 5.03
CA LEU A 139 -5.82 12.07 4.13
C LEU A 139 -7.22 12.47 3.67
N CYS A 140 -8.09 11.52 3.32
CA CYS A 140 -9.50 11.82 3.00
C CYS A 140 -10.26 12.42 4.18
N ALA A 141 -9.94 12.02 5.42
CA ALA A 141 -10.54 12.60 6.62
C ALA A 141 -10.11 14.06 6.86
N LEU A 142 -9.00 14.51 6.26
CA LEU A 142 -8.55 15.90 6.35
C LEU A 142 -9.31 16.77 5.35
N HIS A 143 -10.06 17.75 5.89
CA HIS A 143 -10.95 18.63 5.12
C HIS A 143 -10.28 19.43 4.01
N TYR A 144 -8.97 19.68 4.10
CA TYR A 144 -8.23 20.47 3.12
C TYR A 144 -6.94 19.76 2.68
N PRO A 145 -6.53 19.90 1.40
CA PRO A 145 -5.18 19.61 0.94
C PRO A 145 -4.14 20.39 1.74
N GLY A 146 -3.02 19.75 2.02
CA GLY A 146 -1.85 20.41 2.58
C GLY A 146 -1.24 21.40 1.58
N ARG A 147 -0.50 22.39 2.07
CA ARG A 147 0.14 23.39 1.19
C ARG A 147 1.18 22.72 0.30
N VAL A 148 1.91 21.76 0.84
CA VAL A 148 2.94 21.03 0.10
C VAL A 148 2.31 20.00 -0.83
N GLU A 149 1.27 19.30 -0.38
CA GLU A 149 0.41 18.42 -1.21
C GLU A 149 -0.01 19.14 -2.51
N THR A 150 -0.63 20.32 -2.41
CA THR A 150 -1.04 21.11 -3.58
C THR A 150 0.14 21.56 -4.45
N THR A 151 1.29 21.88 -3.84
CA THR A 151 2.49 22.27 -4.59
C THR A 151 3.07 21.09 -5.36
N LEU A 152 3.02 19.89 -4.78
CA LEU A 152 3.46 18.66 -5.40
C LEU A 152 2.54 18.28 -6.56
N GLU A 153 1.22 18.38 -6.40
CA GLU A 153 0.23 18.18 -7.47
C GLU A 153 0.47 19.11 -8.67
N MET A 154 0.74 20.40 -8.42
CA MET A 154 1.08 21.35 -9.49
C MET A 154 2.38 20.96 -10.21
N ALA A 155 3.39 20.47 -9.48
CA ALA A 155 4.64 20.01 -10.06
C ALA A 155 4.46 18.73 -10.90
N GLU A 156 3.59 17.82 -10.47
CA GLU A 156 3.19 16.63 -11.25
C GLU A 156 2.55 17.04 -12.58
N GLU A 157 1.57 17.93 -12.57
CA GLU A 157 0.91 18.37 -13.81
C GLU A 157 1.87 19.13 -14.75
N GLN A 158 2.77 19.94 -14.20
CA GLN A 158 3.76 20.66 -15.01
C GLN A 158 4.75 19.70 -15.67
N THR A 159 5.18 18.67 -14.95
CA THR A 159 6.13 17.68 -15.47
C THR A 159 5.50 16.71 -16.46
N ARG A 160 4.19 16.44 -16.33
CA ARG A 160 3.38 15.71 -17.33
C ARG A 160 3.51 16.31 -18.73
N ARG A 161 3.61 17.64 -18.82
CA ARG A 161 3.77 18.37 -20.11
C ARG A 161 5.18 18.26 -20.72
N HIS A 162 6.18 17.86 -19.94
CA HIS A 162 7.60 17.86 -20.32
C HIS A 162 8.23 16.46 -20.43
N GLY A 163 7.45 15.39 -20.31
CA GLY A 163 7.90 14.00 -20.54
C GLY A 163 8.85 13.41 -19.48
N ARG A 164 9.21 14.15 -18.42
CA ARG A 164 9.95 13.65 -17.25
C ARG A 164 8.95 13.47 -16.12
N SER A 165 8.48 12.26 -15.86
CA SER A 165 7.25 12.10 -15.09
C SER A 165 7.47 12.04 -13.57
N LEU A 166 6.96 13.04 -12.83
CA LEU A 166 6.65 12.91 -11.40
C LEU A 166 5.27 12.28 -11.16
N ARG A 167 4.54 11.91 -12.22
CA ARG A 167 3.17 11.40 -12.10
C ARG A 167 3.09 10.24 -11.11
N GLY A 168 2.20 10.35 -10.14
CA GLY A 168 1.97 9.30 -9.15
C GLY A 168 2.98 9.29 -8.01
N ILE A 169 3.85 10.31 -7.90
CA ILE A 169 4.86 10.37 -6.85
C ILE A 169 4.25 10.41 -5.46
N LYS A 170 3.05 10.99 -5.29
CA LYS A 170 2.31 10.92 -4.02
C LYS A 170 1.97 9.49 -3.63
N THR A 171 1.32 8.73 -4.52
CA THR A 171 1.01 7.30 -4.32
C THR A 171 2.29 6.51 -3.99
N SER A 172 3.35 6.67 -4.80
CA SER A 172 4.61 5.98 -4.54
C SER A 172 5.25 6.41 -3.20
N LEU A 173 5.17 7.69 -2.82
CA LEU A 173 5.68 8.14 -1.51
C LEU A 173 4.89 7.53 -0.35
N HIS A 174 3.56 7.47 -0.43
CA HIS A 174 2.74 6.82 0.59
C HIS A 174 3.12 5.35 0.74
N TRP A 175 3.28 4.64 -0.38
CA TRP A 175 3.75 3.26 -0.41
C TRP A 175 5.14 3.09 0.22
N VAL A 176 6.12 3.87 -0.24
CA VAL A 176 7.50 3.75 0.27
C VAL A 176 7.56 4.12 1.76
N ILE A 177 6.86 5.17 2.20
CA ILE A 177 6.85 5.55 3.62
C ILE A 177 6.18 4.46 4.48
N ALA A 178 5.07 3.88 4.00
CA ALA A 178 4.41 2.76 4.67
C ALA A 178 5.37 1.57 4.82
N ASN A 179 6.14 1.26 3.78
CA ASN A 179 7.14 0.19 3.81
C ASN A 179 8.30 0.51 4.78
N LEU A 180 8.85 1.73 4.72
CA LEU A 180 9.96 2.18 5.57
C LEU A 180 9.59 2.27 7.06
N SER A 181 8.35 2.62 7.36
CA SER A 181 7.88 2.78 8.74
C SER A 181 7.97 1.47 9.53
N ARG A 182 7.93 0.34 8.82
CA ARG A 182 8.13 -0.99 9.39
C ARG A 182 9.59 -1.33 9.66
N GLU A 183 10.49 -0.96 8.74
CA GLU A 183 11.93 -1.22 8.90
C GLU A 183 12.56 -0.40 10.02
N VAL A 184 12.08 0.81 10.22
CA VAL A 184 12.64 1.78 11.17
C VAL A 184 11.91 1.75 12.52
N GLY A 185 10.65 1.29 12.54
CA GLY A 185 9.76 1.21 13.71
C GLY A 185 8.90 2.46 13.90
N GLU A 186 7.62 2.30 14.25
CA GLU A 186 6.59 3.37 14.32
C GLU A 186 7.02 4.59 15.17
N GLY A 187 7.78 4.39 16.25
CA GLY A 187 8.31 5.48 17.08
C GLY A 187 9.55 6.18 16.50
N SER A 188 10.28 5.50 15.63
CA SER A 188 11.55 5.96 15.05
C SER A 188 11.34 6.76 13.77
N VAL A 189 10.25 6.53 13.04
CA VAL A 189 9.83 7.39 11.91
C VAL A 189 9.74 8.84 12.41
N ARG A 190 8.90 9.14 13.42
CA ARG A 190 8.77 10.51 13.94
C ARG A 190 10.09 11.14 14.42
N SER A 191 11.01 10.38 15.01
CA SER A 191 12.31 10.89 15.48
C SER A 191 13.40 10.98 14.40
N SER A 192 13.46 10.05 13.45
CA SER A 192 14.37 10.05 12.29
C SER A 192 14.01 11.15 11.30
N HIS A 193 12.73 11.53 11.23
CA HIS A 193 12.25 12.61 10.36
C HIS A 193 12.62 13.99 10.92
N ALA A 194 12.62 14.15 12.25
CA ALA A 194 12.97 15.39 12.94
C ALA A 194 14.47 15.73 12.85
N ASN A 195 15.34 14.74 12.59
CA ASN A 195 16.79 14.91 12.64
C ASN A 195 17.48 14.38 11.39
N ASP A 196 17.17 14.97 10.22
CA ASP A 196 17.90 14.83 8.95
C ASP A 196 18.53 13.44 8.71
N ASP A 197 17.80 12.36 8.99
CA ASP A 197 18.38 11.02 9.05
C ASP A 197 18.80 10.62 7.63
N LYS A 198 20.12 10.67 7.40
CA LYS A 198 20.74 10.37 6.12
C LYS A 198 20.40 8.95 5.67
N LEU A 199 20.12 8.03 6.60
CA LEU A 199 19.73 6.67 6.28
C LEU A 199 18.31 6.63 5.71
N PHE A 200 17.32 7.22 6.40
CA PHE A 200 15.94 7.30 5.93
C PHE A 200 15.85 7.89 4.52
N TRP A 201 16.42 9.08 4.30
CA TRP A 201 16.36 9.75 2.99
C TRP A 201 17.10 9.00 1.88
N ARG A 202 18.14 8.23 2.25
CA ARG A 202 18.85 7.38 1.29
C ARG A 202 18.02 6.16 0.93
N THR A 203 17.34 5.52 1.88
CA THR A 203 16.47 4.38 1.62
C THR A 203 15.23 4.80 0.84
N LEU A 204 14.56 5.89 1.26
CA LEU A 204 13.44 6.48 0.52
C LEU A 204 13.78 6.72 -0.95
N ARG A 205 14.93 7.34 -1.23
CA ARG A 205 15.38 7.55 -2.62
C ARG A 205 15.59 6.23 -3.37
N LYS A 206 16.19 5.23 -2.73
CA LYS A 206 16.44 3.92 -3.37
C LYS A 206 15.14 3.23 -3.74
N GLU A 207 14.16 3.22 -2.84
CA GLU A 207 12.85 2.63 -3.12
C GLU A 207 12.12 3.40 -4.22
N LEU A 208 12.13 4.74 -4.21
CA LEU A 208 11.58 5.51 -5.33
C LEU A 208 12.26 5.21 -6.68
N VAL A 209 13.55 4.88 -6.69
CA VAL A 209 14.20 4.43 -7.93
C VAL A 209 13.68 3.06 -8.38
N LYS A 210 13.37 2.16 -7.44
CA LYS A 210 12.73 0.87 -7.76
C LYS A 210 11.32 1.04 -8.30
N GLU A 211 10.59 2.04 -7.81
CA GLU A 211 9.28 2.47 -8.33
C GLU A 211 9.36 3.12 -9.74
N GLY A 212 10.56 3.26 -10.31
CA GLY A 212 10.77 3.71 -11.69
C GLY A 212 11.08 5.20 -11.84
N TYR A 213 11.24 5.94 -10.74
CA TYR A 213 11.62 7.36 -10.82
C TYR A 213 13.12 7.50 -11.06
N ASP A 214 13.50 8.26 -12.09
CA ASP A 214 14.90 8.51 -12.38
C ASP A 214 15.55 9.44 -11.33
N ASN A 215 16.83 9.21 -11.06
CA ASN A 215 17.55 9.97 -10.03
C ASN A 215 17.60 11.47 -10.33
N TYR A 216 17.63 11.88 -11.60
CA TYR A 216 17.66 13.30 -11.95
C TYR A 216 16.35 14.00 -11.53
N THR A 217 15.20 13.40 -11.82
CA THR A 217 13.88 13.89 -11.39
C THR A 217 13.78 13.94 -9.86
N LEU A 218 14.22 12.89 -9.16
CA LEU A 218 14.23 12.85 -7.70
C LEU A 218 15.15 13.93 -7.08
N GLN A 219 16.32 14.20 -7.68
CA GLN A 219 17.19 15.28 -7.22
C GLN A 219 16.59 16.65 -7.46
N LYS A 220 16.03 16.88 -8.67
CA LYS A 220 15.39 18.15 -9.03
C LYS A 220 14.27 18.51 -8.07
N HIS A 221 13.49 17.53 -7.61
CA HIS A 221 12.33 17.73 -6.74
C HIS A 221 12.58 17.38 -5.26
N ARG A 222 13.84 17.14 -4.87
CA ARG A 222 14.23 16.70 -3.51
C ARG A 222 13.62 17.55 -2.39
N ARG A 223 13.64 18.88 -2.52
CA ARG A 223 13.12 19.79 -1.50
C ARG A 223 11.61 19.65 -1.32
N LEU A 224 10.89 19.49 -2.43
CA LEU A 224 9.44 19.36 -2.43
C LEU A 224 9.02 17.99 -1.87
N ILE A 225 9.70 16.92 -2.28
CA ILE A 225 9.49 15.57 -1.74
C ILE A 225 9.72 15.57 -0.22
N ARG A 226 10.83 16.18 0.25
CA ARG A 226 11.10 16.28 1.69
C ARG A 226 10.01 17.05 2.44
N ALA A 227 9.65 18.23 1.94
CA ALA A 227 8.62 19.05 2.56
C ALA A 227 7.26 18.32 2.60
N TYR A 228 6.97 17.47 1.62
CA TYR A 228 5.72 16.72 1.59
C TYR A 228 5.69 15.65 2.69
N VAL A 229 6.77 14.89 2.83
CA VAL A 229 6.91 13.92 3.93
C VAL A 229 6.79 14.62 5.29
N GLU A 230 7.45 15.77 5.47
CA GLU A 230 7.33 16.58 6.71
C GLU A 230 5.89 17.05 6.96
N GLU A 231 5.16 17.43 5.91
CA GLU A 231 3.76 17.80 6.01
C GLU A 231 2.87 16.63 6.45
N LEU A 232 3.12 15.41 5.95
CA LEU A 232 2.40 14.21 6.38
C LEU A 232 2.62 13.92 7.87
N VAL A 233 3.85 14.05 8.37
CA VAL A 233 4.16 13.91 9.81
C VAL A 233 3.41 14.97 10.63
N ASN A 234 3.50 16.23 10.23
CA ASN A 234 2.90 17.34 10.97
C ASN A 234 1.37 17.26 11.04
N ARG A 235 0.75 16.63 10.04
CA ARG A 235 -0.71 16.41 9.98
C ARG A 235 -1.16 15.14 10.71
N GLY A 236 -0.24 14.37 11.32
CA GLY A 236 -0.55 13.13 12.02
C GLY A 236 -1.10 12.04 11.09
N VAL A 237 -0.70 12.07 9.82
CA VAL A 237 -1.08 11.07 8.81
C VAL A 237 -0.17 9.84 8.90
N LEU A 238 1.06 10.05 9.35
CA LEU A 238 2.09 9.05 9.65
C LEU A 238 2.14 8.71 11.14
#